data_AF-A0A5C7MAQ3-F1
#
_entry.id   AF-A0A5C7MAQ3-F1
#
_cell.length_a   1.000
_cell.length_b   1.000
_cell.length_c   1.000
_cell.angle_alpha   90.00
_cell.angle_beta   90.00
_cell.angle_gamma   90.00
#
_symmetry.space_group_name_H-M   'P 1'
#
loop_
_entity.id
_entity.type
_entity.pdbx_description
1 polymer ?
#
loop_
_entity_poly.entity_id
_entity_poly.type
_entity_poly.pdbx_seq_one_letter_code
_entity_poly.pdbx_strand_id
1 'polypeptide(L)'
;MSRELWRPVPRWEGLYEVSTRGRVRSLPRIGKLPTGQATKIPGRILRQRIGRREYLVVWLCRQDRGQNRRTHRLVAEAFLGLLPDQRSVEVNHIDGRRQNNRLENLELIDGHGNQVHALENGLHNSAKLSAQKVRELRALYFVERYSVAHLAKQFGILPRAVTAVLRGKTWTWVPTDLGCSCFPACEPGCLTLCGQPPNGAPKRRGRKRTSSAMR
;
A
#
# COMPACT_ATOMS: atom_id res chain seq x y z
N MET A 1 -17.12 -12.49 23.36
CA MET A 1 -17.86 -11.60 22.44
C MET A 1 -17.48 -10.16 22.74
N SER A 2 -16.83 -9.47 21.81
CA SER A 2 -16.45 -8.06 21.99
C SER A 2 -17.70 -7.17 22.09
N ARG A 3 -17.77 -6.34 23.14
CA ARG A 3 -18.85 -5.34 23.30
C ARG A 3 -18.74 -4.33 22.17
N GLU A 4 -19.88 -3.93 21.61
CA GLU A 4 -19.90 -2.85 20.63
C GLU A 4 -19.70 -1.51 21.35
N LEU A 5 -18.64 -0.81 20.99
CA LEU A 5 -18.35 0.53 21.52
C LEU A 5 -18.79 1.58 20.50
N TRP A 6 -19.30 2.70 20.98
CA TRP A 6 -19.72 3.84 20.18
C TRP A 6 -18.83 5.03 20.51
N ARG A 7 -18.40 5.77 19.49
CA ARG A 7 -17.60 6.99 19.62
C ARG A 7 -18.14 8.11 18.75
N PRO A 8 -17.97 9.38 19.15
CA PRO A 8 -18.37 10.51 18.33
C PRO A 8 -17.62 10.50 17.01
N VAL A 9 -18.31 10.88 15.93
CA VAL A 9 -17.69 11.04 14.62
C VAL A 9 -16.94 12.38 14.59
N PRO A 10 -15.62 12.40 14.33
CA PRO A 10 -14.86 13.65 14.26
C PRO A 10 -15.45 14.64 13.25
N ARG A 11 -15.59 15.92 13.64
CA ARG A 11 -16.30 17.03 12.93
C ARG A 11 -17.83 17.01 13.02
N TRP A 12 -18.42 15.97 13.59
CA TRP A 12 -19.86 15.79 13.77
C TRP A 12 -20.20 15.43 15.23
N GLU A 13 -19.37 15.89 16.16
CA GLU A 13 -19.53 15.69 17.60
C GLU A 13 -20.89 16.22 18.06
N GLY A 14 -21.55 15.48 18.96
CA GLY A 14 -22.89 15.81 19.44
C GLY A 14 -24.02 15.57 18.44
N LEU A 15 -23.72 15.20 17.19
CA LEU A 15 -24.72 14.91 16.16
C LEU A 15 -24.74 13.43 15.75
N TYR A 16 -23.56 12.80 15.64
CA TYR A 16 -23.43 11.43 15.15
C TYR A 16 -22.35 10.64 15.88
N GLU A 17 -22.55 9.33 15.95
CA GLU A 17 -21.60 8.37 16.50
C GLU A 17 -21.42 7.17 15.57
N VAL A 18 -20.25 6.55 15.64
CA VAL A 18 -19.86 5.36 14.89
C VAL A 18 -19.46 4.24 15.86
N SER A 19 -19.80 3.01 15.50
CA SER A 19 -19.57 1.84 16.33
C SER A 19 -18.39 0.99 15.87
N THR A 20 -17.84 0.17 16.78
CA THR A 20 -16.80 -0.82 16.45
C THR A 20 -17.25 -1.89 15.46
N ARG A 21 -18.57 -2.05 15.24
CA ARG A 21 -19.14 -2.94 14.22
C ARG A 21 -19.38 -2.25 12.88
N GLY A 22 -18.95 -0.99 12.74
CA GLY A 22 -19.15 -0.22 11.52
C GLY A 22 -20.58 0.29 11.34
N ARG A 23 -21.36 0.44 12.42
CA ARG A 23 -22.68 1.08 12.38
C ARG A 23 -22.54 2.58 12.66
N VAL A 24 -23.40 3.39 12.06
CA VAL A 24 -23.43 4.84 12.29
C VAL A 24 -24.82 5.21 12.79
N ARG A 25 -24.91 6.03 13.84
CA ARG A 25 -26.17 6.51 14.39
C ARG A 25 -26.17 8.02 14.53
N SER A 26 -27.34 8.64 14.39
CA SER A 26 -27.56 10.03 14.80
C SER A 26 -27.95 10.10 16.27
N LEU A 27 -27.54 11.15 16.95
CA LEU A 27 -27.95 11.46 18.30
C LEU A 27 -29.28 12.25 18.30
N PRO A 28 -30.06 12.15 19.39
CA PRO A 28 -31.23 13.00 19.61
C PRO A 28 -30.80 14.47 19.60
N ARG A 29 -31.58 15.33 18.94
CA ARG A 29 -31.29 16.76 18.85
C ARG A 29 -32.55 17.58 18.67
N ILE A 30 -32.45 18.89 18.83
CA ILE A 30 -33.52 19.83 18.51
C ILE A 30 -33.30 20.33 17.08
N GLY A 31 -34.30 20.15 16.22
CA GLY A 31 -34.35 20.69 14.86
C GLY A 31 -35.41 21.77 14.72
N LYS A 32 -35.56 22.31 13.50
CA LYS A 32 -36.61 23.27 13.14
C LYS A 32 -37.51 22.67 12.06
N LEU A 33 -38.81 22.84 12.21
CA LEU A 33 -39.79 22.56 11.16
C LEU A 33 -39.72 23.65 10.07
N PRO A 34 -40.29 23.40 8.86
CA PRO A 34 -40.43 24.43 7.83
C PRO A 34 -41.16 25.70 8.32
N THR A 35 -42.03 25.54 9.33
CA THR A 35 -42.76 26.62 10.01
C THR A 35 -41.90 27.42 11.00
N GLY A 36 -40.64 27.06 11.22
CA GLY A 36 -39.71 27.70 12.17
C GLY A 36 -39.80 27.17 13.60
N GLN A 37 -40.81 26.36 13.94
CA GLN A 37 -40.98 25.81 15.29
C GLN A 37 -39.92 24.76 15.63
N ALA A 38 -39.40 24.80 16.87
CA ALA A 38 -38.45 23.82 17.37
C ALA A 38 -39.12 22.45 17.57
N THR A 39 -38.46 21.39 17.15
CA THR A 39 -38.95 20.01 17.29
C THR A 39 -37.86 19.06 17.77
N LYS A 40 -38.23 18.05 18.57
CA LYS A 40 -37.31 17.01 19.04
C LYS A 40 -37.17 15.95 17.96
N ILE A 41 -35.95 15.80 17.44
CA ILE A 41 -35.59 14.76 16.48
C ILE A 41 -34.92 13.62 17.24
N PRO A 42 -35.52 12.40 17.27
CA PRO A 42 -34.90 11.26 17.93
C PRO A 42 -33.64 10.80 17.19
N GLY A 43 -32.71 10.24 17.95
CA GLY A 43 -31.55 9.54 17.40
C GLY A 43 -31.97 8.22 16.73
N ARG A 44 -31.25 7.80 15.70
CA ARG A 44 -31.52 6.55 14.99
C ARG A 44 -30.27 5.98 14.34
N ILE A 45 -30.23 4.67 14.12
CA ILE A 45 -29.21 4.05 13.27
C ILE A 45 -29.46 4.49 11.83
N LEU A 46 -28.41 4.97 11.17
CA LEU A 46 -28.48 5.44 9.79
C LEU A 46 -28.38 4.28 8.82
N ARG A 47 -29.19 4.34 7.76
CA ARG A 47 -29.07 3.43 6.62
C ARG A 47 -27.77 3.74 5.86
N GLN A 48 -26.93 2.72 5.72
CA GLN A 48 -25.74 2.78 4.87
C GLN A 48 -26.11 2.36 3.45
N ARG A 49 -25.47 2.99 2.46
CA ARG A 49 -25.68 2.68 1.04
C ARG A 49 -24.36 2.24 0.42
N ILE A 50 -24.42 1.38 -0.59
CA ILE A 50 -23.25 1.03 -1.39
C ILE A 50 -22.94 2.21 -2.31
N GLY A 51 -21.75 2.79 -2.15
CA GLY A 51 -21.25 3.89 -2.95
C GLY A 51 -20.33 3.42 -4.08
N ARG A 52 -19.51 4.35 -4.59
CA ARG A 52 -18.50 4.04 -5.63
C ARG A 52 -17.53 2.98 -5.13
N ARG A 53 -17.11 2.08 -6.04
CA ARG A 53 -16.18 0.99 -5.74
C ARG A 53 -16.65 0.12 -4.56
N GLU A 54 -17.96 -0.06 -4.39
CA GLU A 54 -18.57 -0.94 -3.40
C GLU A 54 -18.36 -0.56 -1.92
N TYR A 55 -17.83 0.64 -1.65
CA TYR A 55 -17.67 1.12 -0.28
C TYR A 55 -19.01 1.55 0.31
N LEU A 56 -19.30 1.12 1.55
CA LEU A 56 -20.45 1.66 2.27
C LEU A 56 -20.25 3.15 2.60
N VAL A 57 -21.31 3.92 2.36
CA VAL A 57 -21.37 5.36 2.61
C VAL A 57 -22.60 5.71 3.43
N VAL A 58 -22.48 6.78 4.23
CA VAL A 58 -23.55 7.40 5.00
C VAL A 58 -23.63 8.89 4.68
N TRP A 59 -24.85 9.41 4.67
CA TRP A 59 -25.10 10.84 4.51
C TRP A 59 -25.15 11.49 5.90
N LEU A 60 -24.22 12.41 6.18
CA LEU A 60 -24.17 13.19 7.41
C LEU A 60 -24.48 14.66 7.12
N CYS A 61 -25.30 15.28 7.97
CA CYS A 61 -25.68 16.70 7.83
C CYS A 61 -25.18 17.52 9.02
N ARG A 62 -24.64 18.71 8.75
CA ARG A 62 -24.32 19.71 9.78
C ARG A 62 -24.61 21.10 9.21
N GLN A 63 -25.36 21.93 9.93
CA GLN A 63 -25.68 23.32 9.55
C GLN A 63 -26.12 23.43 8.08
N ASP A 64 -27.14 22.65 7.71
CA ASP A 64 -27.75 22.59 6.37
C ASP A 64 -26.83 22.11 5.23
N ARG A 65 -25.58 21.73 5.53
CA ARG A 65 -24.67 21.08 4.57
C ARG A 65 -24.61 19.59 4.82
N GLY A 66 -24.97 18.81 3.80
CA GLY A 66 -24.87 17.36 3.82
C GLY A 66 -23.66 16.86 3.02
N GLN A 67 -23.02 15.80 3.50
CA GLN A 67 -21.92 15.14 2.80
C GLN A 67 -22.01 13.61 2.91
N ASN A 68 -21.68 12.93 1.81
CA ASN A 68 -21.45 11.48 1.81
C ASN A 68 -20.08 11.17 2.43
N ARG A 69 -20.08 10.37 3.51
CA ARG A 69 -18.87 9.87 4.17
C ARG A 69 -18.77 8.36 4.03
N ARG A 70 -17.56 7.84 3.82
CA ARG A 70 -17.31 6.39 3.75
C ARG A 70 -17.26 5.81 5.16
N THR A 71 -18.00 4.73 5.41
CA THR A 71 -18.13 4.14 6.74
C THR A 71 -16.80 3.69 7.31
N HIS A 72 -15.96 2.98 6.54
CA HIS A 72 -14.64 2.54 7.02
C HIS A 72 -13.76 3.71 7.49
N ARG A 73 -13.80 4.86 6.80
CA ARG A 73 -13.05 6.04 7.24
C ARG A 73 -13.60 6.62 8.52
N LEU A 74 -14.93 6.66 8.71
CA LEU A 74 -15.50 7.12 9.98
C LEU A 74 -15.07 6.25 11.16
N VAL A 75 -15.05 4.92 10.97
CA VAL A 75 -14.56 3.99 11.99
C VAL A 75 -13.07 4.25 12.28
N ALA A 76 -12.25 4.37 11.24
CA ALA A 76 -10.83 4.66 11.39
C ALA A 76 -10.56 6.03 12.05
N GLU A 77 -11.32 7.07 11.69
CA GLU A 77 -11.24 8.41 12.29
C GLU A 77 -11.56 8.37 13.79
N ALA A 78 -12.57 7.59 14.20
CA ALA A 78 -13.00 7.53 15.59
C ALA A 78 -12.18 6.57 16.49
N PHE A 79 -11.65 5.49 15.93
CA PHE A 79 -11.03 4.40 16.70
C PHE A 79 -9.54 4.21 16.44
N LEU A 80 -9.07 4.44 15.22
CA LEU A 80 -7.67 4.23 14.81
C LEU A 80 -6.85 5.52 14.77
N GLY A 81 -7.45 6.67 15.14
CA GLY A 81 -6.76 7.95 15.19
C GLY A 81 -6.45 8.56 13.83
N LEU A 82 -7.15 8.12 12.77
CA LEU A 82 -7.01 8.74 11.45
C LEU A 82 -7.48 10.19 11.50
N LEU A 83 -6.61 11.14 11.16
CA LEU A 83 -7.03 12.53 11.13
C LEU A 83 -8.03 12.78 9.98
N PRO A 84 -9.10 13.57 10.17
CA PRO A 84 -10.21 13.67 9.22
C PRO A 84 -9.84 14.19 7.82
N ASP A 85 -8.70 14.85 7.70
CA ASP A 85 -8.17 15.45 6.46
C ASP A 85 -6.84 14.81 6.00
N GLN A 86 -6.37 13.77 6.68
CA GLN A 86 -5.14 13.06 6.33
C GLN A 86 -5.39 12.16 5.11
N ARG A 87 -4.94 12.64 3.96
CA ARG A 87 -5.07 11.94 2.67
C ARG A 87 -3.95 10.94 2.39
N SER A 88 -2.80 11.08 3.05
CA SER A 88 -1.65 10.19 2.88
C SER A 88 -1.89 8.79 3.42
N VAL A 89 -2.78 8.64 4.40
CA VAL A 89 -3.13 7.36 5.01
C VAL A 89 -4.43 6.83 4.42
N GLU A 90 -4.35 5.60 3.92
CA GLU A 90 -5.48 4.83 3.45
C GLU A 90 -5.95 3.85 4.53
N VAL A 91 -7.21 3.42 4.42
CA VAL A 91 -7.79 2.43 5.34
C VAL A 91 -7.98 1.16 4.53
N ASN A 92 -7.25 0.10 4.90
CA ASN A 92 -7.33 -1.19 4.25
C ASN A 92 -8.35 -2.10 4.96
N HIS A 93 -8.96 -3.01 4.20
CA HIS A 93 -9.82 -4.08 4.70
C HIS A 93 -9.03 -5.39 4.68
N ILE A 94 -8.77 -5.96 5.85
CA ILE A 94 -7.90 -7.15 6.00
C ILE A 94 -8.48 -8.35 5.22
N ASP A 95 -9.80 -8.53 5.24
CA ASP A 95 -10.49 -9.59 4.50
C ASP A 95 -10.74 -9.29 3.00
N GLY A 96 -10.35 -8.10 2.53
CA GLY A 96 -10.61 -7.60 1.18
C GLY A 96 -12.08 -7.24 0.89
N ARG A 97 -12.99 -7.39 1.85
CA ARG A 97 -14.43 -7.11 1.67
C ARG A 97 -14.76 -5.70 2.15
N ARG A 98 -14.95 -4.79 1.19
CA ARG A 98 -15.21 -3.35 1.41
C ARG A 98 -16.48 -3.01 2.21
N GLN A 99 -17.37 -3.98 2.40
CA GLN A 99 -18.61 -3.84 3.17
C GLN A 99 -18.43 -4.24 4.64
N ASN A 100 -17.38 -5.00 4.97
CA ASN A 100 -17.07 -5.41 6.34
C ASN A 100 -16.29 -4.30 7.07
N ASN A 101 -17.03 -3.29 7.58
CA ASN A 101 -16.45 -2.13 8.24
C ASN A 101 -16.25 -2.31 9.75
N ARG A 102 -16.09 -3.55 10.23
CA ARG A 102 -15.76 -3.78 11.64
C ARG A 102 -14.36 -3.28 11.94
N LEU A 103 -14.16 -2.68 13.11
CA LEU A 103 -12.86 -2.15 13.54
C LEU A 103 -11.74 -3.20 13.43
N GLU A 104 -12.03 -4.43 13.84
CA GLU A 104 -11.09 -5.57 13.78
C GLU A 104 -10.67 -5.96 12.35
N ASN A 105 -11.42 -5.53 11.33
CA ASN A 105 -11.15 -5.79 9.92
C ASN A 105 -10.51 -4.58 9.21
N LEU A 106 -10.24 -3.49 9.92
CA LEU A 106 -9.68 -2.27 9.34
C LEU A 106 -8.29 -2.00 9.89
N GLU A 107 -7.38 -1.62 9.00
CA GLU A 107 -6.04 -1.17 9.36
C GLU A 107 -5.67 0.12 8.62
N LEU A 108 -4.80 0.92 9.21
CA LEU A 108 -4.26 2.11 8.57
C LEU A 108 -2.99 1.75 7.82
N ILE A 109 -2.96 2.07 6.54
CA ILE A 109 -1.82 1.89 5.66
C ILE A 109 -1.35 3.26 5.18
N ASP A 110 -0.08 3.57 5.36
CA ASP A 110 0.49 4.78 4.76
C ASP A 110 0.60 4.59 3.25
N GLY A 111 0.36 5.63 2.45
CA GLY A 111 0.37 5.57 0.98
C GLY A 111 1.71 5.10 0.41
N HIS A 112 2.81 5.34 1.13
CA HIS A 112 4.13 4.76 0.82
C HIS A 112 4.17 3.26 1.11
N GLY A 113 3.58 2.83 2.23
CA GLY A 113 3.42 1.43 2.61
C GLY A 113 2.46 0.65 1.70
N ASN A 114 1.43 1.29 1.14
CA ASN A 114 0.47 0.61 0.26
C ASN A 114 1.06 0.31 -1.13
N GLN A 115 1.94 1.18 -1.65
CA GLN A 115 2.69 0.87 -2.88
C GLN A 115 3.65 -0.30 -2.65
N VAL A 116 4.33 -0.33 -1.50
CA VAL A 116 5.19 -1.44 -1.08
C VAL A 116 4.36 -2.72 -0.93
N HIS A 117 3.25 -2.68 -0.20
CA HIS A 117 2.38 -3.84 0.06
C HIS A 117 1.67 -4.35 -1.20
N ALA A 118 1.21 -3.47 -2.08
CA ALA A 118 0.66 -3.85 -3.39
C ALA A 118 1.74 -4.45 -4.31
N LEU A 119 3.00 -4.02 -4.18
CA LEU A 119 4.14 -4.56 -4.91
C LEU A 119 4.67 -5.87 -4.29
N GLU A 120 4.53 -6.04 -2.97
CA GLU A 120 4.78 -7.30 -2.23
C GLU A 120 3.75 -8.36 -2.60
N ASN A 121 2.47 -8.00 -2.62
CA ASN A 121 1.35 -8.89 -2.93
C ASN A 121 1.04 -9.03 -4.42
N GLY A 122 1.80 -8.37 -5.30
CA GLY A 122 1.63 -8.48 -6.75
C GLY A 122 0.31 -7.92 -7.30
N LEU A 123 -0.36 -7.05 -6.55
CA LEU A 123 -1.65 -6.44 -6.92
C LEU A 123 -1.50 -5.24 -7.87
N HIS A 124 -0.27 -4.95 -8.32
CA HIS A 124 0.02 -3.92 -9.31
C HIS A 124 0.07 -4.52 -10.72
N ASN A 125 -1.01 -4.36 -11.47
CA ASN A 125 -1.22 -4.94 -12.81
C ASN A 125 -0.17 -4.57 -13.89
N SER A 126 0.76 -3.66 -13.60
CA SER A 126 1.82 -3.24 -14.54
C SER A 126 3.26 -3.56 -14.09
N ALA A 127 3.47 -4.16 -12.92
CA ALA A 127 4.80 -4.54 -12.46
C ALA A 127 5.14 -5.99 -12.87
N LYS A 128 6.15 -6.18 -13.74
CA LYS A 128 6.63 -7.52 -14.14
C LYS A 128 7.28 -8.31 -12.99
N LEU A 129 7.68 -7.62 -11.93
CA LEU A 129 8.35 -8.18 -10.75
C LEU A 129 7.55 -7.84 -9.49
N SER A 130 7.52 -8.79 -8.55
CA SER A 130 7.06 -8.63 -7.17
C SER A 130 8.24 -8.69 -6.21
N ALA A 131 8.05 -8.28 -4.95
CA ALA A 131 9.11 -8.38 -3.94
C ALA A 131 9.63 -9.82 -3.79
N GLN A 132 8.73 -10.81 -3.84
CA GLN A 132 9.09 -12.22 -3.77
C GLN A 132 9.99 -12.65 -4.94
N LYS A 133 9.65 -12.25 -6.17
CA LYS A 133 10.48 -12.52 -7.36
C LYS A 133 11.83 -11.83 -7.28
N VAL A 134 11.92 -10.67 -6.63
CA VAL A 134 13.19 -9.97 -6.41
C VAL A 134 14.07 -10.69 -5.39
N ARG A 135 13.50 -11.20 -4.29
CA ARG A 135 14.24 -12.05 -3.34
C ARG A 135 14.77 -13.31 -4.02
N GLU A 136 13.92 -13.99 -4.79
CA GLU A 136 14.27 -15.18 -5.54
C GLU A 136 15.38 -14.90 -6.57
N LEU A 137 15.24 -13.83 -7.36
CA LEU A 137 16.26 -13.41 -8.33
C LEU A 137 17.62 -13.16 -7.66
N ARG A 138 17.62 -12.48 -6.50
CA ARG A 138 18.85 -12.23 -5.72
C ARG A 138 19.45 -13.53 -5.18
N ALA A 139 18.63 -14.44 -4.66
CA ALA A 139 19.08 -15.76 -4.20
C ALA A 139 19.72 -16.58 -5.34
N LEU A 140 19.06 -16.67 -6.49
CA LEU A 140 19.58 -17.38 -7.65
C LEU A 140 20.91 -16.78 -8.17
N TYR A 141 21.11 -15.46 -8.03
CA TYR A 141 22.36 -14.83 -8.43
C TYR A 141 23.49 -15.05 -7.41
N PHE A 142 23.25 -14.74 -6.13
CA PHE A 142 24.30 -14.73 -5.11
C PHE A 142 24.62 -16.11 -4.54
N VAL A 143 23.61 -16.98 -4.40
CA VAL A 143 23.76 -18.34 -3.88
C VAL A 143 24.07 -19.32 -5.01
N GLU A 144 23.15 -19.43 -5.97
CA GLU A 144 23.20 -20.45 -7.04
C GLU A 144 24.09 -20.04 -8.24
N ARG A 145 24.65 -18.82 -8.22
CA ARG A 145 25.60 -18.30 -9.21
C ARG A 145 25.08 -18.30 -10.67
N TYR A 146 23.78 -18.15 -10.87
CA TYR A 146 23.21 -18.00 -12.21
C TYR A 146 23.68 -16.72 -12.89
N SER A 147 23.89 -16.78 -14.21
CA SER A 147 24.25 -15.59 -14.99
C SER A 147 23.08 -14.62 -15.13
N VAL A 148 23.39 -13.32 -15.26
CA VAL A 148 22.41 -12.26 -15.52
C VAL A 148 21.54 -12.56 -16.76
N ALA A 149 22.14 -13.18 -17.80
CA ALA A 149 21.42 -13.57 -19.01
C ALA A 149 20.40 -14.69 -18.76
N HIS A 150 20.75 -15.67 -17.91
CA HIS A 150 19.84 -16.74 -17.52
C HIS A 150 18.65 -16.19 -16.73
N LEU A 151 18.92 -15.34 -15.72
CA LEU A 151 17.89 -14.73 -14.89
C LEU A 151 16.96 -13.82 -15.69
N ALA A 152 17.51 -13.05 -16.65
CA ALA A 152 16.70 -12.22 -17.55
C ALA A 152 15.67 -13.06 -18.33
N LYS A 153 16.10 -14.22 -18.85
CA LYS A 153 15.23 -15.15 -19.57
C LYS A 153 14.19 -15.80 -18.65
N GLN A 154 14.62 -16.27 -17.48
CA GLN A 154 13.76 -16.96 -16.49
C GLN A 154 12.65 -16.04 -15.96
N PHE A 155 12.97 -14.78 -15.65
CA PHE A 155 12.01 -13.82 -15.10
C PHE A 155 11.30 -12.98 -16.17
N GLY A 156 11.59 -13.18 -17.47
CA GLY A 156 10.95 -12.45 -18.57
C GLY A 156 11.22 -10.93 -18.57
N ILE A 157 12.38 -10.53 -18.07
CA ILE A 157 12.80 -9.12 -17.93
C ILE A 157 14.09 -8.84 -18.70
N LEU A 158 14.32 -7.58 -19.04
CA LEU A 158 15.54 -7.17 -19.74
C LEU A 158 16.77 -7.34 -18.82
N PRO A 159 17.94 -7.77 -19.34
CA PRO A 159 19.18 -7.90 -18.54
C PRO A 159 19.55 -6.62 -17.77
N ARG A 160 19.25 -5.45 -18.33
CA ARG A 160 19.44 -4.15 -17.65
C ARG A 160 18.62 -4.01 -16.36
N ALA A 161 17.41 -4.57 -16.33
CA ALA A 161 16.54 -4.53 -15.16
C ALA A 161 17.05 -5.48 -14.08
N VAL A 162 17.52 -6.68 -14.46
CA VAL A 162 18.21 -7.62 -13.55
C VAL A 162 19.41 -6.92 -12.89
N THR A 163 20.27 -6.29 -13.69
CA THR A 163 21.44 -5.56 -13.18
C THR A 163 21.06 -4.40 -12.25
N ALA A 164 19.97 -3.68 -12.52
CA ALA A 164 19.51 -2.60 -11.64
C ALA A 164 19.03 -3.12 -10.28
N VAL A 165 18.33 -4.27 -10.25
CA VAL A 165 17.89 -4.95 -9.03
C VAL A 165 19.08 -5.46 -8.21
N LEU A 166 20.08 -6.07 -8.86
CA LEU A 166 21.29 -6.60 -8.22
C LEU A 166 22.18 -5.49 -7.66
N ARG A 167 22.24 -4.33 -8.32
CA ARG A 167 23.01 -3.16 -7.87
C ARG A 167 22.28 -2.30 -6.84
N GLY A 168 21.08 -2.70 -6.41
CA GLY A 168 20.26 -1.92 -5.48
C GLY A 168 19.84 -0.54 -6.01
N LYS A 169 19.89 -0.31 -7.33
CA LYS A 169 19.38 0.95 -7.93
C LYS A 169 17.85 0.97 -7.98
N THR A 170 17.23 -0.21 -7.95
CA THR A 170 15.80 -0.42 -7.85
C THR A 170 15.54 -1.43 -6.73
N TRP A 171 14.33 -1.42 -6.13
CA TRP A 171 13.96 -2.32 -5.02
C TRP A 171 14.89 -2.22 -3.81
N THR A 172 15.25 -0.99 -3.44
CA THR A 172 16.14 -0.66 -2.29
C THR A 172 15.56 -1.10 -0.95
N TRP A 173 14.22 -1.12 -0.84
CA TRP A 173 13.50 -1.49 0.37
C TRP A 173 13.32 -2.99 0.56
N VAL A 174 13.53 -3.81 -0.49
CA VAL A 174 13.61 -5.26 -0.32
C VAL A 174 15.01 -5.56 0.19
N PRO A 175 15.18 -6.12 1.39
CA PRO A 175 16.51 -6.46 1.88
C PRO A 175 17.10 -7.63 1.08
N THR A 176 18.42 -7.65 0.96
CA THR A 176 19.18 -8.83 0.51
C THR A 176 19.42 -9.67 1.76
N ASP A 177 18.53 -10.61 2.04
CA ASP A 177 18.55 -11.42 3.26
C ASP A 177 19.68 -12.47 3.29
N LEU A 178 20.78 -12.22 2.57
CA LEU A 178 21.93 -13.12 2.46
C LEU A 178 23.09 -12.53 3.26
N GLY A 179 22.95 -12.65 4.59
CA GLY A 179 24.01 -12.70 5.59
C GLY A 179 25.34 -12.01 5.26
N CYS A 180 25.37 -10.68 5.33
CA CYS A 180 26.63 -9.97 5.55
C CYS A 180 26.65 -9.46 6.99
N SER A 181 27.52 -10.04 7.82
CA SER A 181 27.64 -9.81 9.26
C SER A 181 28.25 -8.46 9.65
N CYS A 182 28.37 -7.51 8.72
CA CYS A 182 29.11 -6.26 8.92
C CYS A 182 28.24 -4.99 8.85
N PHE A 183 27.04 -4.99 9.43
CA PHE A 183 26.26 -3.74 9.63
C PHE A 183 26.15 -3.43 11.13
N PRO A 184 26.53 -2.21 11.59
CA PRO A 184 26.03 -0.93 11.06
C PRO A 184 27.07 0.13 10.61
N ALA A 185 28.35 -0.23 10.41
CA ALA A 185 29.42 0.78 10.22
C ALA A 185 30.10 0.73 8.83
N CYS A 186 29.35 0.80 7.73
CA CYS A 186 29.95 0.99 6.41
C CYS A 186 29.48 2.31 5.78
N GLU A 187 30.42 3.24 5.61
CA GLU A 187 30.18 4.52 4.95
C GLU A 187 29.78 4.37 3.46
N PRO A 188 29.07 5.36 2.88
CA PRO A 188 28.66 5.34 1.48
C PRO A 188 29.88 5.38 0.54
N GLY A 189 30.39 4.20 0.18
CA GLY A 189 31.59 4.06 -0.63
C GLY A 189 32.24 2.67 -0.61
N CYS A 190 31.82 1.77 0.29
CA CYS A 190 32.36 0.40 0.38
C CYS A 190 31.83 -0.53 -0.73
N LEU A 191 32.19 -0.24 -1.99
CA LEU A 191 31.96 -1.15 -3.13
C LEU A 191 33.21 -1.94 -3.53
N THR A 192 34.30 -1.88 -2.76
CA THR A 192 35.60 -2.36 -3.24
C THR A 192 36.07 -3.71 -2.72
N LEU A 193 35.44 -4.33 -1.71
CA LEU A 193 35.99 -5.59 -1.15
C LEU A 193 34.99 -6.72 -0.82
N CYS A 194 33.74 -6.64 -1.27
CA CYS A 194 32.79 -7.75 -1.12
C CYS A 194 32.24 -8.16 -2.48
N GLY A 195 32.95 -9.05 -3.19
CA GLY A 195 32.43 -9.69 -4.40
C GLY A 195 32.87 -9.07 -5.72
N GLN A 196 34.17 -8.88 -5.94
CA GLN A 196 34.66 -8.86 -7.32
C GLN A 196 34.41 -10.24 -7.95
N PRO A 197 33.84 -10.34 -9.16
CA PRO A 197 33.88 -11.59 -9.89
C PRO A 197 35.35 -11.93 -10.17
N PRO A 198 35.78 -13.21 -10.03
CA PRO A 198 37.17 -13.57 -10.35
C PRO A 198 37.45 -13.23 -11.82
N ASN A 199 38.56 -12.51 -12.02
CA ASN A 199 39.12 -12.18 -13.32
C ASN A 199 39.25 -13.45 -14.18
N GLY A 200 38.38 -13.60 -15.18
CA GLY A 200 38.33 -14.80 -16.00
C GLY A 200 37.30 -14.72 -17.13
N ALA A 201 37.20 -13.58 -17.83
CA ALA A 201 36.47 -13.54 -19.09
C ALA A 201 37.35 -14.13 -20.21
N PRO A 202 36.86 -15.07 -21.05
CA PRO A 202 37.64 -15.59 -22.17
C PRO A 202 37.88 -14.47 -23.19
N LYS A 203 39.16 -14.27 -23.57
CA LYS A 203 39.58 -13.32 -24.62
C LYS A 203 38.75 -13.57 -25.89
N ARG A 204 37.96 -12.58 -26.31
CA ARG A 204 37.27 -12.59 -27.61
C ARG A 204 38.33 -12.64 -28.73
N ARG A 205 38.34 -13.73 -29.52
CA ARG A 205 39.12 -13.82 -30.77
C ARG A 205 38.69 -12.68 -31.71
N GLY A 206 39.65 -11.90 -32.17
CA GLY A 206 39.42 -10.78 -33.09
C GLY A 206 38.82 -11.26 -34.41
N ARG A 207 37.69 -10.66 -34.81
CA ARG A 207 37.16 -10.78 -36.17
C ARG A 207 38.02 -9.89 -37.08
N LYS A 208 38.76 -10.51 -38.01
CA LYS A 208 39.42 -9.81 -39.12
C LYS A 208 38.35 -9.04 -39.90
N ARG A 209 38.54 -7.73 -40.07
CA ARG A 209 37.78 -6.93 -41.03
C ARG A 209 38.30 -7.28 -42.43
N THR A 210 37.45 -7.86 -43.27
CA THR A 210 37.65 -7.83 -44.72
C THR A 210 37.07 -6.51 -45.23
N SER A 211 37.93 -5.59 -45.65
CA SER A 211 37.53 -4.49 -46.53
C SER A 211 37.42 -5.04 -47.94
N SER A 212 36.28 -4.88 -48.59
CA SER A 212 36.21 -4.88 -50.04
C SER A 212 35.68 -3.52 -50.46
N ALA A 213 36.56 -2.73 -51.08
CA ALA A 213 36.25 -1.47 -51.74
C ALA A 213 35.89 -1.77 -53.20
N MET A 214 34.99 -0.94 -53.73
CA MET A 214 34.55 -0.89 -55.11
C MET A 214 35.70 -0.93 -56.13
N ARG A 215 35.50 -1.70 -57.20
CA ARG A 215 35.57 -1.25 -58.60
C ARG A 215 34.68 -2.13 -59.46
#